data_AF-A0A6I1VWB0-F1
#
_entry.id   AF-A0A6I1VWB0-F1
#
_cell.length_a   1.000
_cell.length_b   1.000
_cell.length_c   1.000
_cell.angle_alpha   90.00
_cell.angle_beta   90.00
_cell.angle_gamma   90.00
#
_symmetry.space_group_name_H-M   'P 1'
#
loop_
_entity.id
_entity.type
_entity.pdbx_description
1 polymer ?
#
loop_
_entity_poly.entity_id
_entity_poly.type
_entity_poly.pdbx_seq_one_letter_code
_entity_poly.pdbx_strand_id
1 'polypeptide(L)'
;GALALDATRSSAQIDWNDVQSLQGMSYAVKYGKSFSSGTNLRFAGYRYSTSGYRDFDEALRQRSQDSTFFGSRRSRIEASVYQNLTTRSSLNLSLSHQDYW
;
A
#
# COMPACT_ATOMS: atom_id res chain seq x y z
N GLY A 1 -17.21 8.33 10.32
CA GLY A 1 -15.95 7.62 10.00
C GLY A 1 -16.28 6.54 9.00
N ALA A 2 -15.32 6.14 8.18
CA ALA A 2 -15.46 5.12 7.15
C ALA A 2 -14.35 4.09 7.30
N LEU A 3 -14.69 2.83 7.07
CA LEU A 3 -13.76 1.71 7.03
C LEU A 3 -13.93 1.01 5.69
N ALA A 4 -12.82 0.72 5.03
CA ALA A 4 -12.78 -0.01 3.76
C ALA A 4 -11.79 -1.17 3.88
N LEU A 5 -12.18 -2.30 3.28
CA LEU A 5 -11.40 -3.52 3.22
C LEU A 5 -11.32 -3.93 1.76
N ASP A 6 -10.11 -4.07 1.24
CA ASP A 6 -9.85 -4.49 -0.12
C ASP A 6 -9.06 -5.81 -0.10
N ALA A 7 -9.47 -6.77 -0.92
CA ALA A 7 -8.71 -8.00 -1.15
C ALA A 7 -8.49 -8.16 -2.65
N THR A 8 -7.25 -8.42 -3.05
CA THR A 8 -6.86 -8.54 -4.45
C THR A 8 -6.04 -9.81 -4.62
N ARG A 9 -6.43 -10.65 -5.58
CA ARG A 9 -5.64 -11.81 -6.01
C ARG A 9 -4.94 -11.49 -7.32
N SER A 10 -3.67 -11.83 -7.40
CA SER A 10 -2.88 -11.71 -8.62
C SER A 10 -2.29 -13.08 -8.99
N SER A 11 -2.27 -13.37 -10.29
CA SER A 11 -1.59 -14.51 -10.89
C SER A 11 -0.82 -14.00 -12.10
N ALA A 12 0.50 -13.94 -11.98
CA ALA A 12 1.40 -13.50 -13.04
C ALA A 12 2.14 -14.70 -13.61
N GLN A 13 2.10 -14.87 -14.93
CA GLN A 13 2.97 -15.81 -15.64
C GLN A 13 4.24 -15.05 -16.03
N ILE A 14 5.39 -15.53 -15.57
CA ILE A 14 6.67 -14.88 -15.78
C ILE A 14 7.61 -15.96 -16.31
N ASP A 15 7.89 -15.97 -17.61
CA ASP A 15 8.82 -16.96 -18.20
C ASP A 15 10.27 -16.57 -17.89
N TRP A 16 10.68 -16.73 -16.63
CA TRP A 16 12.04 -16.41 -16.16
C TRP A 16 12.52 -17.43 -15.11
N ASN A 17 13.70 -18.03 -15.32
CA ASN A 17 14.39 -18.95 -14.40
C ASN A 17 13.51 -20.08 -13.79
N ASP A 18 12.85 -20.89 -14.62
CA ASP A 18 12.01 -22.05 -14.22
C ASP A 18 10.75 -21.75 -13.38
N VAL A 19 10.43 -20.49 -13.07
CA VAL A 19 9.23 -20.12 -12.31
C VAL A 19 8.07 -19.76 -13.26
N GLN A 20 7.30 -20.76 -13.69
CA GLN A 20 6.23 -20.57 -14.69
C GLN A 20 5.05 -19.69 -14.21
N SER A 21 4.81 -19.58 -12.90
CA SER A 21 3.73 -18.74 -12.38
C SER A 21 3.98 -18.27 -10.95
N LEU A 22 3.70 -16.99 -10.69
CA LEU A 22 3.65 -16.40 -9.36
C LEU A 22 2.20 -16.08 -9.02
N GLN A 23 1.72 -16.65 -7.92
CA GLN A 23 0.42 -16.33 -7.37
C GLN A 23 0.56 -15.68 -6.00
N GLY A 24 -0.24 -14.66 -5.75
CA GLY A 24 -0.28 -14.03 -4.45
C GLY A 24 -1.54 -13.24 -4.19
N MET A 25 -1.66 -12.82 -2.95
CA MET A 25 -2.79 -12.07 -2.42
C MET A 25 -2.28 -10.76 -1.82
N SER A 26 -3.04 -9.69 -2.03
CA SER A 26 -2.90 -8.42 -1.34
C SER A 26 -4.16 -8.13 -0.55
N TYR A 27 -3.98 -7.68 0.68
CA TYR A 27 -5.04 -7.27 1.58
C TYR A 27 -4.77 -5.83 1.99
N ALA A 28 -5.78 -4.98 1.91
CA ALA A 28 -5.68 -3.60 2.38
C ALA A 28 -6.84 -3.29 3.33
N VAL A 29 -6.51 -2.60 4.42
CA VAL A 29 -7.46 -2.02 5.35
C VAL A 29 -7.25 -0.53 5.36
N LYS A 30 -8.32 0.24 5.22
CA LYS A 30 -8.29 1.70 5.23
C LYS A 30 -9.34 2.21 6.21
N TYR A 31 -8.97 3.23 6.97
CA TYR A 31 -9.83 3.88 7.93
C TYR A 31 -9.68 5.39 7.84
N GLY A 32 -10.81 6.10 7.90
CA GLY A 32 -10.85 7.56 7.89
C GLY A 32 -11.91 8.06 8.85
N LYS A 33 -11.59 9.07 9.66
CA LYS A 33 -12.55 9.69 10.57
C LYS A 33 -12.26 11.17 10.74
N SER A 34 -13.25 11.99 10.41
CA SER A 34 -13.31 13.38 10.85
C SER A 34 -13.98 13.43 12.22
N PHE A 35 -13.34 14.11 13.17
CA PHE A 35 -13.87 14.37 14.50
C PHE A 35 -14.38 15.81 14.57
N SER A 36 -15.49 16.02 15.30
CA SER A 36 -16.05 17.35 15.53
C SER A 36 -15.14 18.27 16.35
N SER A 37 -14.11 17.72 17.01
CA SER A 37 -13.09 18.44 17.78
C SER A 37 -12.05 19.19 16.91
N GLY A 38 -12.20 19.20 15.58
CA GLY A 38 -11.26 19.85 14.66
C GLY A 38 -10.09 18.96 14.22
N THR A 39 -10.01 17.73 14.74
CA THR A 39 -9.07 16.70 14.29
C THR A 39 -9.66 15.89 13.14
N ASN A 40 -8.96 15.83 12.02
CA ASN A 40 -9.30 15.09 10.83
C ASN A 40 -8.25 14.00 10.60
N LEU A 41 -8.60 12.76 10.94
CA LEU A 41 -7.85 11.59 10.47
C LEU A 41 -8.28 11.36 9.02
N ARG A 42 -7.51 11.91 8.09
CA ARG A 42 -7.83 11.86 6.65
C ARG A 42 -7.77 10.43 6.13
N PHE A 43 -6.69 9.73 6.47
CA PHE A 43 -6.43 8.39 5.95
C PHE A 43 -5.46 7.64 6.85
N ALA A 44 -5.83 6.45 7.30
CA ALA A 44 -4.92 5.46 7.88
C ALA A 44 -5.13 4.15 7.13
N GLY A 45 -4.07 3.67 6.48
CA GLY A 45 -4.11 2.50 5.60
C GLY A 45 -3.00 1.53 5.93
N TYR A 46 -3.32 0.25 5.93
CA TYR A 46 -2.35 -0.83 5.94
C TYR A 46 -2.60 -1.75 4.76
N ARG A 47 -1.56 -2.03 3.98
CA ARG A 47 -1.58 -3.02 2.91
C ARG A 47 -0.52 -4.08 3.19
N TYR A 48 -0.91 -5.34 3.06
CA TYR A 48 -0.03 -6.49 3.12
C TYR A 48 -0.16 -7.32 1.85
N SER A 49 0.95 -7.66 1.25
CA SER A 49 1.04 -8.45 0.02
C SER A 49 1.99 -9.62 0.24
N THR A 50 1.53 -10.82 -0.14
CA THR A 50 2.37 -12.03 -0.09
C THR A 50 3.54 -11.94 -1.06
N SER A 51 4.62 -12.70 -0.84
CA SER A 51 5.81 -12.69 -1.71
C SER A 51 5.54 -13.06 -3.17
N GLY A 52 4.50 -13.85 -3.44
CA GLY A 52 4.07 -14.20 -4.79
C GLY A 52 3.12 -13.19 -5.45
N TYR A 53 2.72 -12.12 -4.74
CA TYR A 53 1.86 -11.07 -5.31
C TYR A 53 2.69 -10.16 -6.21
N ARG A 54 2.15 -9.84 -7.38
CA ARG A 54 2.71 -8.86 -8.30
C ARG A 54 1.61 -7.90 -8.73
N ASP A 55 1.86 -6.61 -8.57
CA ASP A 55 1.08 -5.58 -9.28
C ASP A 55 1.41 -5.64 -10.79
N PHE A 56 0.53 -5.10 -11.64
CA PHE A 56 0.71 -5.13 -13.10
C PHE A 56 2.03 -4.50 -13.55
N ASP A 57 2.42 -3.38 -12.93
CA ASP A 57 3.71 -2.71 -13.19
C ASP A 57 4.90 -3.61 -12.82
N GLU A 58 4.83 -4.30 -11.68
CA GLU A 58 5.87 -5.25 -11.24
C GLU A 58 5.99 -6.43 -12.20
N ALA A 59 4.86 -6.98 -12.67
CA ALA A 59 4.85 -8.08 -13.64
C ALA A 59 5.45 -7.66 -15.01
N LEU A 60 5.18 -6.45 -15.47
CA LEU A 60 5.76 -5.91 -16.70
C LEU A 60 7.27 -5.69 -16.56
N ARG A 61 7.73 -5.07 -15.48
CA ARG A 61 9.16 -4.83 -15.22
C ARG A 61 9.96 -6.12 -15.09
N GLN A 62 9.38 -7.10 -14.40
CA GLN A 62 10.01 -8.42 -14.25
C GLN A 62 10.08 -9.15 -15.60
N ARG A 63 9.05 -9.01 -16.46
CA ARG A 63 9.07 -9.56 -17.83
C ARG A 63 10.05 -8.83 -18.75
N SER A 64 10.22 -7.52 -18.61
CA SER A 64 11.15 -6.72 -19.41
C SER A 64 12.62 -6.85 -18.97
N GLN A 65 12.92 -7.70 -17.98
CA GLN A 65 14.26 -7.88 -17.41
C GLN A 65 14.89 -6.56 -16.94
N ASP A 66 14.07 -5.70 -16.33
CA ASP A 66 14.56 -4.42 -15.82
C ASP A 66 15.53 -4.67 -14.65
N SER A 67 16.79 -4.26 -14.82
CA SER A 67 17.86 -4.43 -13.82
C SER A 67 17.61 -3.66 -12.51
N THR A 68 16.58 -2.81 -12.48
CA THR A 68 16.16 -2.04 -11.28
C THR A 68 15.08 -2.75 -10.46
N PHE A 69 14.61 -3.93 -10.87
CA PHE A 69 13.64 -4.70 -10.12
C PHE A 69 14.30 -5.48 -8.98
N PHE A 70 14.30 -4.91 -7.77
CA PHE A 70 14.94 -5.48 -6.58
C PHE A 70 14.03 -6.31 -5.68
N GLY A 71 12.70 -6.30 -5.89
CA GLY A 71 11.77 -7.07 -5.08
C GLY A 71 10.34 -6.52 -5.13
N SER A 72 9.36 -7.38 -4.81
CA SER A 72 7.96 -6.97 -4.72
C SER A 72 7.66 -6.32 -3.38
N ARG A 73 6.67 -5.43 -3.37
CA ARG A 73 6.25 -4.77 -2.12
C ARG A 73 5.60 -5.77 -1.17
N ARG A 74 6.05 -5.77 0.09
CA ARG A 74 5.55 -6.64 1.16
C ARG A 74 4.46 -5.98 1.98
N SER A 75 4.77 -4.86 2.61
CA SER A 75 3.82 -4.12 3.44
C SER A 75 3.94 -2.62 3.20
N ARG A 76 2.83 -1.92 3.32
CA ARG A 76 2.80 -0.46 3.33
C ARG A 76 1.85 0.03 4.42
N ILE A 77 2.37 0.86 5.31
CA ILE A 77 1.59 1.60 6.30
C ILE A 77 1.59 3.06 5.88
N GLU A 78 0.42 3.68 5.86
CA GLU A 78 0.26 5.11 5.58
C GLU A 78 -0.71 5.72 6.57
N ALA A 79 -0.37 6.87 7.13
CA ALA A 79 -1.24 7.59 8.04
C ALA A 79 -1.11 9.10 7.82
N SER A 80 -2.24 9.79 7.74
CA SER A 80 -2.32 11.24 7.59
C SER A 80 -3.32 11.82 8.59
N VAL A 81 -2.80 12.63 9.50
CA VAL A 81 -3.56 13.32 10.54
C VAL A 81 -3.47 14.82 10.29
N TYR A 82 -4.62 15.49 10.32
CA TYR A 82 -4.71 16.92 10.21
C TYR A 82 -5.46 17.48 11.41
N GLN A 83 -4.85 18.34 12.21
CA GLN A 83 -5.45 18.90 13.41
C GLN A 83 -5.43 20.42 13.37
N ASN A 84 -6.59 21.05 13.50
CA ASN A 84 -6.69 22.48 13.74
C ASN A 84 -6.56 22.73 15.24
N LEU A 85 -5.46 23.37 15.67
CA LEU A 85 -5.19 23.67 17.08
C LEU A 85 -5.89 24.98 17.50
N THR A 86 -5.87 25.97 16.62
CA THR A 86 -6.48 27.30 16.80
C THR A 86 -6.98 27.80 15.45
N THR A 87 -7.78 28.86 15.41
CA THR A 87 -8.19 29.58 14.18
C THR A 87 -7.03 30.04 13.29
N ARG A 88 -5.79 30.07 13.81
CA ARG A 88 -4.58 30.49 13.07
C ARG A 88 -3.49 29.42 12.97
N SER A 89 -3.69 28.25 13.57
CA SER A 89 -2.65 27.22 13.68
C SER A 89 -3.21 25.85 13.33
N SER A 90 -2.54 25.16 12.41
CA SER A 90 -2.87 23.79 12.02
C SER A 90 -1.62 22.93 11.99
N LEU A 91 -1.79 21.66 12.33
CA LEU A 91 -0.77 20.64 12.31
C LEU A 91 -1.16 19.59 11.25
N ASN A 92 -0.23 19.29 10.36
CA ASN A 92 -0.38 18.18 9.41
C ASN A 92 0.76 17.20 9.63
N LEU A 93 0.40 15.96 9.96
CA LEU A 93 1.33 14.86 10.12
C LEU A 93 1.02 13.81 9.06
N SER A 94 2.03 13.44 8.29
CA SER A 94 1.94 12.34 7.32
C SER A 94 3.09 11.37 7.55
N LEU A 95 2.75 10.08 7.64
CA LEU A 95 3.66 8.98 7.88
C LEU A 95 3.44 7.93 6.79
N SER A 96 4.53 7.45 6.20
CA SER A 96 4.50 6.36 5.25
C SER A 96 5.70 5.45 5.48
N HIS A 97 5.45 4.16 5.60
CA HIS A 97 6.47 3.14 5.73
C HIS A 97 6.19 2.01 4.75
N GLN A 98 7.20 1.53 4.05
CA GLN A 98 7.07 0.50 3.04
C GLN A 98 8.20 -0.52 3.16
N ASP A 99 7.83 -1.79 3.21
CA ASP A 99 8.73 -2.93 3.24
C ASP A 99 8.69 -3.67 1.90
N TYR A 100 9.81 -4.31 1.57
CA TYR A 100 9.98 -5.15 0.39
C TYR A 100 10.44 -6.55 0.81
N TRP A 101 10.29 -7.51 -0.09
CA TRP A 101 10.82 -8.87 0.08
C TRP A 101 12.31 -8.96 -0.27
#